data_AF-A0A1D3TSQ4-F1
#
_entry.id   AF-A0A1D3TSQ4-F1
#
_cell.length_a   1.000
_cell.length_b   1.000
_cell.length_c   1.000
_cell.angle_alpha   90.00
_cell.angle_beta   90.00
_cell.angle_gamma   90.00
#
_symmetry.space_group_name_H-M   'P 1'
#
loop_
_entity.id
_entity.type
_entity.pdbx_description
1 polymer ?
#
loop_
_entity_poly.entity_id
_entity_poly.type
_entity_poly.pdbx_seq_one_letter_code
_entity_poly.pdbx_strand_id
1 'polypeptide(L)'
;MKTWKLVSGILSIILFVVVTFQSCAAGVVNALEENGGTSGSVGFLVAAFMLAGGIVSVASRKSVKKGGNIALVILFGLAALIGFAGYGNYSDLVIWSVWCLINAILAVAALITGKKKADTITDSL
;
A
#
# COMPACT_ATOMS: atom_id res chain seq x y z
N MET A 1 -4.59 11.75 13.43
CA MET A 1 -5.06 11.27 12.11
C MET A 1 -5.61 9.85 12.20
N LYS A 2 -6.73 9.65 12.92
CA LYS A 2 -7.33 8.31 13.09
C LYS A 2 -8.18 7.91 11.88
N THR A 3 -8.88 8.89 11.30
CA THR A 3 -9.79 8.71 10.15
C THR A 3 -9.03 8.31 8.89
N TRP A 4 -7.90 8.96 8.59
CA TRP A 4 -7.08 8.63 7.42
C TRP A 4 -6.69 7.15 7.41
N LYS A 5 -6.09 6.64 8.50
CA LYS A 5 -5.64 5.25 8.60
C LYS A 5 -6.78 4.24 8.43
N LEU A 6 -7.96 4.60 8.93
CA LEU A 6 -9.16 3.78 8.84
C LEU A 6 -9.67 3.74 7.40
N VAL A 7 -9.79 4.90 6.75
CA VAL A 7 -10.27 5.02 5.37
C VAL A 7 -9.29 4.39 4.39
N SER A 8 -7.98 4.69 4.51
CA SER A 8 -6.95 4.07 3.67
C SER A 8 -6.89 2.55 3.86
N GLY A 9 -7.03 2.08 5.10
CA GLY A 9 -7.00 0.66 5.41
C GLY A 9 -8.17 -0.11 4.79
N ILE A 10 -9.39 0.41 4.94
CA ILE A 10 -10.59 -0.20 4.35
C ILE A 10 -10.53 -0.16 2.83
N LEU A 11 -10.12 0.96 2.23
CA LEU A 11 -9.94 1.06 0.78
C LEU A 11 -8.93 0.04 0.27
N SER A 12 -7.76 -0.07 0.90
CA SER A 12 -6.75 -1.05 0.49
C SER A 12 -7.22 -2.51 0.61
N ILE A 13 -8.10 -2.84 1.56
CA ILE A 13 -8.71 -4.17 1.67
C ILE A 13 -9.72 -4.43 0.54
N ILE A 14 -10.54 -3.44 0.18
CA ILE A 14 -11.50 -3.58 -0.92
C ILE A 14 -10.76 -3.66 -2.26
N LEU A 15 -9.79 -2.78 -2.46
CA LEU A 15 -8.98 -2.74 -3.68
C LEU A 15 -8.19 -4.04 -3.86
N PHE A 16 -7.73 -4.68 -2.78
CA PHE A 16 -7.06 -5.99 -2.85
C PHE A 16 -7.90 -7.00 -3.65
N VAL A 17 -9.20 -7.09 -3.37
CA VAL A 17 -10.08 -8.02 -4.09
C VAL A 17 -10.06 -7.70 -5.59
N VAL A 18 -10.17 -6.42 -5.96
CA VAL A 18 -10.15 -5.99 -7.37
C VAL A 18 -8.80 -6.33 -8.03
N VAL A 19 -7.67 -5.99 -7.39
CA VAL A 19 -6.34 -6.27 -7.94
C VAL A 19 -6.10 -7.75 -8.09
N THR A 20 -6.51 -8.59 -7.14
CA THR A 20 -6.32 -10.04 -7.23
C THR A 20 -7.10 -10.63 -8.41
N PHE A 21 -8.36 -10.23 -8.61
CA PHE A 21 -9.14 -10.69 -9.77
C PHE A 21 -8.54 -10.21 -11.09
N GLN A 22 -8.08 -8.95 -11.17
CA GLN A 22 -7.39 -8.42 -12.35
C GLN A 22 -6.07 -9.16 -12.62
N SER A 23 -5.31 -9.49 -11.57
CA SER A 23 -4.08 -10.27 -11.69
C SER A 23 -4.30 -11.68 -12.17
N CYS A 24 -5.39 -12.33 -11.73
CA CYS A 24 -5.77 -13.64 -12.27
C CYS A 24 -6.14 -13.53 -13.75
N ALA A 25 -6.91 -12.51 -14.15
CA ALA A 25 -7.22 -12.28 -15.56
C ALA A 25 -5.97 -12.01 -16.40
N ALA A 26 -5.08 -11.12 -15.95
CA ALA A 26 -3.80 -10.84 -16.60
C ALA A 26 -2.90 -12.08 -16.67
N GLY A 27 -2.88 -12.91 -15.62
CA GLY A 27 -2.15 -14.18 -15.61
C GLY A 27 -2.67 -15.18 -16.64
N VAL A 28 -4.00 -15.29 -16.80
CA VAL A 28 -4.63 -16.13 -17.82
C VAL A 28 -4.32 -15.60 -19.22
N VAL A 29 -4.44 -14.28 -19.44
CA VAL A 29 -4.10 -13.66 -20.73
C VAL A 29 -2.62 -13.87 -21.08
N ASN A 30 -1.69 -13.66 -20.14
CA ASN A 30 -0.27 -13.90 -20.38
C ASN A 30 0.04 -15.36 -20.72
N ALA A 31 -0.68 -16.32 -20.12
CA ALA A 31 -0.53 -17.75 -20.43
C ALA A 31 -1.09 -18.10 -21.82
N LEU A 32 -2.18 -17.45 -22.24
CA LEU A 32 -2.79 -17.66 -23.56
C LEU A 32 -1.96 -17.05 -24.69
N GLU A 33 -1.34 -15.89 -24.45
CA GLU A 33 -0.51 -15.23 -25.47
C GLU A 33 0.93 -15.76 -25.53
N GLU A 34 1.31 -16.72 -24.68
CA GLU A 34 2.69 -17.25 -24.53
C GLU A 34 3.79 -16.16 -24.42
N ASN A 35 3.42 -14.93 -24.03
CA ASN A 35 4.31 -13.77 -24.02
C ASN A 35 5.29 -13.76 -22.84
N GLY A 36 5.31 -14.79 -22.00
CA GLY A 36 6.15 -14.86 -20.79
C GLY A 36 5.87 -13.75 -19.77
N GLY A 37 4.74 -13.06 -19.88
CA GLY A 37 4.40 -11.88 -19.08
C GLY A 37 4.25 -12.21 -17.60
N THR A 38 4.99 -11.51 -16.74
CA THR A 38 4.97 -11.71 -15.28
C THR A 38 3.99 -10.79 -14.54
N SER A 39 3.25 -9.93 -15.26
CA SER A 39 2.36 -8.92 -14.67
C SER A 39 1.28 -9.51 -13.76
N GLY A 40 0.72 -10.68 -14.10
CA GLY A 40 -0.25 -11.38 -13.25
C GLY A 40 0.34 -11.74 -11.87
N SER A 41 1.57 -12.25 -11.84
CA SER A 41 2.26 -12.60 -10.59
C SER A 41 2.71 -11.37 -9.81
N VAL A 42 3.15 -10.32 -10.49
CA VAL A 42 3.53 -9.04 -9.86
C VAL A 42 2.31 -8.41 -9.21
N GLY A 43 1.18 -8.33 -9.90
CA GLY A 43 -0.03 -7.75 -9.32
C GLY A 43 -0.57 -8.55 -8.13
N PHE A 44 -0.37 -9.87 -8.10
CA PHE A 44 -0.71 -10.69 -6.94
C PHE A 44 0.18 -10.35 -5.73
N LEU A 45 1.48 -10.16 -5.95
CA LEU A 45 2.39 -9.69 -4.91
C LEU A 45 2.02 -8.29 -4.40
N VAL A 46 1.75 -7.35 -5.30
CA VAL A 46 1.30 -6.00 -4.95
C VAL A 46 0.01 -6.06 -4.11
N ALA A 47 -0.95 -6.90 -4.52
CA ALA A 47 -2.19 -7.13 -3.79
C ALA A 47 -1.91 -7.65 -2.37
N ALA A 48 -1.04 -8.65 -2.21
CA ALA A 48 -0.68 -9.20 -0.90
C ALA A 48 -0.07 -8.12 0.04
N PHE A 49 0.86 -7.32 -0.45
CA PHE A 49 1.43 -6.21 0.32
C PHE A 49 0.38 -5.12 0.62
N MET A 50 -0.51 -4.81 -0.32
CA MET A 50 -1.57 -3.82 -0.15
C MET A 50 -2.58 -4.27 0.91
N LEU A 51 -2.93 -5.56 0.95
CA LEU A 51 -3.78 -6.16 1.98
C LEU A 51 -3.10 -6.09 3.36
N ALA A 52 -1.83 -6.51 3.44
CA ALA A 52 -1.05 -6.43 4.68
C ALA A 52 -0.98 -4.98 5.19
N GLY A 53 -0.67 -4.02 4.31
CA GLY A 53 -0.67 -2.59 4.62
C GLY A 53 -2.04 -2.10 5.07
N GLY A 54 -3.12 -2.55 4.42
CA GLY A 54 -4.50 -2.23 4.81
C GLY A 54 -4.83 -2.69 6.23
N ILE A 55 -4.56 -3.95 6.55
CA ILE A 55 -4.78 -4.53 7.88
C ILE A 55 -3.96 -3.78 8.94
N VAL A 56 -2.67 -3.55 8.69
CA VAL A 56 -1.78 -2.81 9.59
C VAL A 56 -2.27 -1.37 9.79
N SER A 57 -2.85 -0.75 8.76
CA SER A 57 -3.40 0.61 8.86
C SER A 57 -4.61 0.65 9.79
N VAL A 58 -5.53 -0.32 9.65
CA VAL A 58 -6.69 -0.45 10.53
C VAL A 58 -6.27 -0.83 11.96
N ALA A 59 -5.38 -1.80 12.13
CA ALA A 59 -4.92 -2.25 13.44
C ALA A 59 -4.17 -1.16 14.20
N SER A 60 -3.31 -0.38 13.51
CA SER A 60 -2.55 0.72 14.11
C SER A 60 -3.30 2.04 14.21
N ARG A 61 -4.60 2.08 13.87
CA ARG A 61 -5.41 3.32 13.83
C ARG A 61 -5.51 4.02 15.19
N LYS A 62 -5.57 3.25 16.29
CA LYS A 62 -5.67 3.78 17.66
C LYS A 62 -4.31 3.91 18.35
N SER A 63 -3.26 3.35 17.76
CA SER A 63 -1.93 3.32 18.36
C SER A 63 -1.28 4.70 18.31
N VAL A 64 -0.81 5.17 19.48
CA VAL A 64 -0.01 6.40 19.63
C VAL A 64 1.45 6.17 19.21
N LYS A 65 1.88 4.90 19.16
CA LYS A 65 3.26 4.49 18.82
C LYS A 65 3.56 4.69 17.34
N LYS A 66 4.78 5.14 17.04
CA LYS A 66 5.29 5.44 15.68
C LYS A 66 5.44 4.20 14.78
N GLY A 67 5.59 3.00 15.38
CA GLY A 67 5.86 1.76 14.64
C GLY A 67 4.80 1.38 13.61
N GLY A 68 3.52 1.69 13.86
CA GLY A 68 2.45 1.43 12.90
C GLY A 68 2.64 2.20 11.60
N ASN A 69 3.06 3.47 11.67
CA ASN A 69 3.28 4.26 10.45
C ASN A 69 4.54 3.79 9.71
N ILE A 70 5.59 3.38 10.42
CA ILE A 70 6.82 2.85 9.80
C ILE A 70 6.50 1.58 9.00
N ALA A 71 5.72 0.67 9.57
CA ALA A 71 5.27 -0.53 8.87
C ALA A 71 4.46 -0.19 7.60
N LEU A 72 3.58 0.83 7.66
CA LEU A 72 2.84 1.28 6.48
C LEU A 72 3.73 1.83 5.38
N VAL A 73 4.76 2.61 5.73
CA VAL A 73 5.74 3.13 4.76
C VAL A 73 6.45 1.98 4.06
N ILE A 74 6.87 0.95 4.80
CA ILE A 74 7.59 -0.19 4.23
C ILE A 74 6.65 -1.02 3.36
N LEU A 75 5.47 -1.40 3.86
CA LEU A 75 4.53 -2.26 3.13
C LEU A 75 4.03 -1.61 1.85
N PHE A 76 3.53 -0.37 1.94
CA PHE A 76 3.04 0.33 0.76
C PHE A 76 4.15 0.84 -0.16
N GLY A 77 5.32 1.20 0.40
CA GLY A 77 6.49 1.61 -0.39
C GLY A 77 7.05 0.46 -1.23
N LEU A 78 7.17 -0.74 -0.65
CA LEU A 78 7.58 -1.93 -1.39
C LEU A 78 6.53 -2.35 -2.42
N ALA A 79 5.24 -2.31 -2.07
CA ALA A 79 4.16 -2.58 -3.01
C ALA A 79 4.23 -1.66 -4.23
N ALA A 80 4.46 -0.35 -4.01
CA ALA A 80 4.60 0.62 -5.08
C ALA A 80 5.84 0.34 -5.95
N LEU A 81 7.00 0.06 -5.33
CA LEU A 81 8.23 -0.28 -6.05
C LEU A 81 8.08 -1.53 -6.93
N ILE A 82 7.52 -2.60 -6.36
CA ILE A 82 7.28 -3.86 -7.09
C ILE A 82 6.29 -3.64 -8.23
N GLY A 83 5.20 -2.93 -7.97
CA GLY A 83 4.18 -2.67 -8.98
C GLY A 83 4.68 -1.77 -10.12
N PHE A 84 5.45 -0.71 -9.84
CA PHE A 84 6.09 0.10 -10.88
C PHE A 84 7.18 -0.65 -11.64
N ALA A 85 7.95 -1.51 -10.97
CA ALA A 85 9.00 -2.30 -11.63
C ALA A 85 8.43 -3.40 -12.53
N GLY A 86 7.23 -3.92 -12.23
CA GLY A 86 6.65 -5.08 -12.90
C GLY A 86 5.32 -4.83 -13.61
N TYR A 87 4.94 -3.57 -13.89
CA TYR A 87 3.66 -3.26 -14.55
C TYR A 87 3.56 -3.80 -16.00
N GLY A 88 4.70 -3.94 -16.69
CA GLY A 88 4.74 -4.47 -18.04
C GLY A 88 3.81 -3.71 -18.99
N ASN A 89 2.81 -4.40 -19.53
CA ASN A 89 1.82 -3.85 -20.48
C ASN A 89 0.49 -3.40 -19.82
N TYR A 90 0.32 -3.62 -18.52
CA TYR A 90 -0.97 -3.44 -17.84
C TYR A 90 -1.01 -2.12 -17.08
N SER A 91 -1.81 -1.18 -17.58
CA SER A 91 -1.94 0.16 -16.98
C SER A 91 -2.63 0.16 -15.62
N ASP A 92 -3.45 -0.86 -15.35
CA ASP A 92 -4.07 -1.10 -14.04
C ASP A 92 -3.02 -1.22 -12.92
N LEU A 93 -1.92 -1.93 -13.15
CA LEU A 93 -0.89 -2.11 -12.12
C LEU A 93 -0.17 -0.81 -11.75
N VAL A 94 -0.06 0.14 -12.69
CA VAL A 94 0.45 1.50 -12.42
C VAL A 94 -0.49 2.25 -11.50
N ILE A 95 -1.80 2.18 -11.73
CA ILE A 95 -2.82 2.85 -10.90
C ILE A 95 -2.76 2.33 -9.46
N TRP A 96 -2.64 1.01 -9.28
CA TRP A 96 -2.50 0.39 -7.96
C TRP A 96 -1.20 0.79 -7.26
N SER A 97 -0.11 0.89 -8.02
CA SER A 97 1.19 1.34 -7.50
C SER A 97 1.15 2.79 -7.03
N VAL A 98 0.46 3.67 -7.77
CA VAL A 98 0.23 5.07 -7.38
C VAL A 98 -0.59 5.14 -6.09
N TRP A 99 -1.63 4.32 -5.94
CA TRP A 99 -2.40 4.26 -4.70
C TRP A 99 -1.55 3.85 -3.49
N CYS A 100 -0.71 2.81 -3.65
CA CYS A 100 0.26 2.41 -2.64
C CYS A 100 1.24 3.55 -2.32
N LEU A 101 1.74 4.26 -3.33
CA LEU A 101 2.67 5.38 -3.14
C LEU A 101 2.03 6.53 -2.34
N ILE A 102 0.79 6.90 -2.66
CA ILE A 102 0.03 7.92 -1.91
C ILE A 102 -0.08 7.52 -0.44
N ASN A 103 -0.44 6.27 -0.15
CA ASN A 103 -0.53 5.76 1.21
C ASN A 103 0.82 5.76 1.96
N ALA A 104 1.91 5.45 1.27
CA ALA A 104 3.26 5.53 1.83
C ALA A 104 3.63 6.98 2.18
N ILE A 105 3.40 7.94 1.28
CA ILE A 105 3.67 9.37 1.52
C ILE A 105 2.86 9.88 2.72
N LEU A 106 1.59 9.51 2.81
CA LEU A 106 0.75 9.92 3.94
C LEU A 106 1.17 9.28 5.26
N ALA A 107 1.69 8.05 5.23
CA ALA A 107 2.31 7.44 6.40
C ALA A 107 3.61 8.17 6.83
N VAL A 108 4.44 8.62 5.87
CA VAL A 108 5.61 9.48 6.15
C VAL A 108 5.19 10.82 6.74
N ALA A 109 4.21 11.50 6.14
CA ALA A 109 3.68 12.76 6.66
C ALA A 109 3.17 12.57 8.11
N ALA A 110 2.45 11.47 8.37
CA ALA A 110 1.98 11.14 9.70
C ALA A 110 3.11 10.90 10.73
N LEU A 111 4.27 10.39 10.30
CA LEU A 111 5.46 10.27 11.14
C LEU A 111 6.07 11.64 11.47
N ILE A 112 6.20 12.51 10.46
CA ILE A 112 6.80 13.85 10.61
C ILE A 112 5.93 14.72 11.51
N THR A 113 4.62 14.77 11.25
CA THR A 113 3.67 15.54 12.09
C THR A 113 3.56 14.96 13.50
N GLY A 114 3.72 13.63 13.65
CA GLY A 114 3.77 12.97 14.96
C GLY A 114 5.01 13.31 15.79
N LYS A 115 6.16 13.61 15.16
CA LYS A 115 7.36 14.10 15.87
C LYS A 115 7.13 15.50 16.46
N LYS A 116 6.65 16.46 15.65
CA LYS A 116 6.40 17.84 16.10
C LYS A 116 5.52 17.92 17.34
N LYS A 117 4.47 17.09 17.43
CA LYS A 117 3.55 17.11 18.57
C LYS A 117 4.15 16.54 19.86
N ALA A 118 5.16 15.67 19.76
CA ALA A 118 5.84 15.13 20.93
C ALA A 118 6.82 16.17 21.50
N ASP A 119 7.60 16.80 20.63
CA ASP A 119 8.61 17.79 21.02
C ASP A 119 7.97 19.01 21.72
N THR A 120 6.83 19.51 21.23
CA THR A 120 6.07 20.60 21.88
C THR A 120 5.59 20.27 23.30
N ILE A 121 5.29 19.00 23.60
CA ILE A 121 4.84 18.61 24.95
C ILE A 121 6.03 18.58 25.91
N THR A 122 7.19 18.08 25.47
CA THR A 122 8.42 18.08 26.27
C THR A 122 8.99 19.48 26.52
N ASP A 123 8.84 20.42 25.59
CA ASP A 123 9.29 21.81 25.80
C ASP A 123 8.36 22.63 26.73
N SER A 124 7.18 22.09 27.07
CA SER A 124 6.18 22.74 27.93
C SER A 124 6.15 22.21 29.38
N LEU A 125 7.03 21.26 29.72
CA LEU A 125 7.21 20.67 31.05
C LEU A 125 8.53 21.12 31.67
#